data_AF-A0A352SVI4-F1
#
_entry.id   AF-A0A352SVI4-F1
#
_cell.length_a   1.000
_cell.length_b   1.000
_cell.length_c   1.000
_cell.angle_alpha   90.00
_cell.angle_beta   90.00
_cell.angle_gamma   90.00
#
_symmetry.space_group_name_H-M   'P 1'
#
loop_
_entity.id
_entity.type
_entity.pdbx_description
1 polymer ?
#
loop_
_entity_poly.entity_id
_entity_poly.type
_entity_poly.pdbx_seq_one_letter_code
_entity_poly.pdbx_strand_id
1 'polypeptide(L)'
;YEIMNPIVTATNDAFNRLKPGFEAPVCIVTSLGGSKESPSRNRSVLVGVIRDINNPGAIRFELRSPNPYSNAYLVIAASYQAMLDGIRNVIAAELSCEDLEREISKKYGEDSVYLEKYREYRSEEDVFEKYTQEERNKLYGIAPATVWENLSGFSSCESKQQVLKAGDVFTDKLINSFKESTMQKWKNELTGRIVHDNIMLLKTFVKLHNEQDHSTDLDVVNWEKIIYLKTKLMKDSMSKKCIFTKIKTAIKDGDYDAASELQKQMNEKMTEIRALYIEYKNNIF
;
A
#
# COMPACT_ATOMS: atom_id res chain seq x y z
N TYR A 1 -4.45 12.26 -3.91
CA TYR A 1 -3.67 11.62 -2.82
C TYR A 1 -2.35 11.04 -3.33
N GLU A 2 -2.27 10.68 -4.60
CA GLU A 2 -1.13 10.08 -5.31
C GLU A 2 0.18 10.84 -5.14
N ILE A 3 0.13 12.18 -5.14
CA ILE A 3 1.31 13.03 -4.93
C ILE A 3 1.70 13.15 -3.45
N MET A 4 0.78 12.87 -2.52
CA MET A 4 1.03 12.93 -1.08
C MET A 4 1.51 11.59 -0.54
N ASN A 5 0.99 10.48 -1.08
CA ASN A 5 1.28 9.14 -0.59
C ASN A 5 2.78 8.81 -0.51
N PRO A 6 3.66 9.26 -1.44
CA PRO A 6 5.10 9.08 -1.32
C PRO A 6 5.69 9.67 -0.03
N ILE A 7 5.13 10.79 0.43
CA ILE A 7 5.53 11.49 1.66
C ILE A 7 4.92 10.81 2.89
N VAL A 8 3.68 10.35 2.78
CA VAL A 8 2.96 9.68 3.87
C VAL A 8 3.52 8.29 4.14
N THR A 9 3.83 7.53 3.09
CA THR A 9 4.18 6.10 3.15
C THR A 9 5.51 5.86 2.43
N ALA A 10 6.62 5.90 3.18
CA ALA A 10 7.97 5.88 2.63
C ALA A 10 8.83 4.69 3.08
N THR A 11 8.25 3.67 3.73
CA THR A 11 9.00 2.53 4.29
C THR A 11 8.36 1.19 3.94
N ASN A 12 9.18 0.14 3.86
CA ASN A 12 8.68 -1.22 3.59
C ASN A 12 7.70 -1.71 4.67
N ASP A 13 7.95 -1.37 5.93
CA ASP A 13 7.09 -1.77 7.04
C ASP A 13 5.70 -1.12 6.93
N ALA A 14 5.62 0.11 6.42
CA ALA A 14 4.34 0.76 6.15
C ALA A 14 3.53 0.03 5.06
N PHE A 15 4.18 -0.45 3.99
CA PHE A 15 3.54 -1.29 2.97
C PHE A 15 3.17 -2.69 3.46
N ASN A 16 3.86 -3.20 4.49
CA ASN A 16 3.44 -4.45 5.13
C ASN A 16 2.16 -4.28 5.95
N ARG A 17 1.92 -3.10 6.53
CA ARG A 17 0.67 -2.73 7.21
C ARG A 17 -0.47 -2.47 6.22
N LEU A 18 -0.18 -1.78 5.11
CA LEU A 18 -1.14 -1.40 4.07
C LEU A 18 -1.51 -2.58 3.16
N LYS A 19 -2.10 -3.63 3.74
CA LYS A 19 -2.60 -4.81 3.02
C LYS A 19 -4.08 -5.05 3.36
N PRO A 20 -4.88 -5.55 2.41
CA PRO A 20 -6.23 -6.02 2.70
C PRO A 20 -6.24 -6.98 3.90
N GLY A 21 -7.16 -6.78 4.84
CA GLY A 21 -7.26 -7.58 6.07
C GLY A 21 -6.44 -7.08 7.27
N PHE A 22 -5.58 -6.07 7.10
CA PHE A 22 -4.81 -5.43 8.19
C PHE A 22 -5.31 -4.01 8.49
N GLU A 23 -6.63 -3.78 8.52
CA GLU A 23 -7.34 -2.53 8.92
C GLU A 23 -6.83 -1.19 8.32
N ALA A 24 -5.82 -1.20 7.47
CA ALA A 24 -5.12 0.00 7.03
C ALA A 24 -5.61 0.36 5.62
N PRO A 25 -6.20 1.56 5.45
CA PRO A 25 -6.91 1.88 4.23
C PRO A 25 -5.94 2.17 3.08
N VAL A 26 -6.08 1.40 1.99
CA VAL A 26 -5.27 1.56 0.77
C VAL A 26 -6.04 2.22 -0.38
N CYS A 27 -7.37 2.14 -0.37
CA CYS A 27 -8.23 2.71 -1.40
C CYS A 27 -8.42 4.22 -1.13
N ILE A 28 -8.26 5.06 -2.16
CA ILE A 28 -8.47 6.51 -2.06
C ILE A 28 -9.98 6.80 -2.05
N VAL A 29 -10.59 6.54 -0.91
CA VAL A 29 -12.03 6.60 -0.69
C VAL A 29 -12.27 7.32 0.64
N THR A 30 -13.38 8.05 0.72
CA THR A 30 -13.91 8.66 1.93
C THR A 30 -15.27 8.07 2.30
N SER A 31 -15.72 8.36 3.51
CA SER A 31 -17.07 8.08 3.98
C SER A 31 -17.56 9.26 4.81
N LEU A 32 -18.78 9.73 4.51
CA LEU A 32 -19.38 10.90 5.16
C LEU A 32 -20.41 10.48 6.23
N GLY A 33 -20.88 9.23 6.18
CA GLY A 33 -21.99 8.71 6.99
C GLY A 33 -23.31 8.78 6.21
N GLY A 34 -24.27 7.94 6.60
CA GLY A 34 -25.54 7.78 5.89
C GLY A 34 -26.50 8.97 6.03
N SER A 35 -26.47 9.69 7.16
CA SER A 35 -27.26 10.92 7.38
C SER A 35 -26.45 11.93 8.20
N LYS A 36 -26.95 13.15 8.42
CA LYS A 36 -26.25 14.15 9.27
C LYS A 36 -26.17 13.72 10.74
N GLU A 37 -27.11 12.89 11.16
CA GLU A 37 -27.31 12.40 12.52
C GLU A 37 -26.65 11.05 12.77
N SER A 38 -26.17 10.36 11.72
CA SER A 38 -25.55 9.04 11.82
C SER A 38 -24.09 9.07 11.38
N PRO A 39 -23.12 9.22 12.30
CA PRO A 39 -21.69 9.22 11.98
C PRO A 39 -21.28 8.02 11.16
N SER A 40 -20.35 8.22 10.22
CA SER A 40 -19.74 7.09 9.54
C SER A 40 -19.05 6.18 10.56
N ARG A 41 -19.31 4.88 10.42
CA ARG A 41 -18.55 3.83 11.12
C ARG A 41 -17.55 3.14 10.21
N ASN A 42 -17.46 3.56 8.94
CA ASN A 42 -16.59 2.93 7.97
C ASN A 42 -15.13 3.23 8.29
N ARG A 43 -14.40 2.20 8.74
CA ARG A 43 -12.98 2.28 9.07
C ARG A 43 -12.05 1.93 7.90
N SER A 44 -12.60 1.35 6.84
CA SER A 44 -11.86 0.89 5.66
C SER A 44 -11.42 2.00 4.69
N VAL A 45 -11.92 3.23 4.89
CA VAL A 45 -11.66 4.39 4.02
C VAL A 45 -10.40 5.15 4.40
N LEU A 46 -9.74 5.77 3.41
CA LEU A 46 -8.49 6.51 3.59
C LEU A 46 -8.68 7.80 4.38
N VAL A 47 -9.76 8.51 4.11
CA VAL A 47 -10.16 9.71 4.84
C VAL A 47 -11.51 9.47 5.47
N GLY A 48 -11.62 9.62 6.79
CA GLY A 48 -12.89 9.53 7.50
C GLY A 48 -13.37 10.90 7.97
N VAL A 49 -14.69 11.15 7.93
CA VAL A 49 -15.29 12.28 8.66
C VAL A 49 -15.52 11.86 10.10
N ILE A 50 -14.84 12.53 11.03
CA ILE A 50 -15.05 12.36 12.46
C ILE A 50 -15.92 13.51 12.95
N ARG A 51 -17.03 13.18 13.60
CA ARG A 51 -17.96 14.15 14.19
C ARG A 51 -18.53 13.63 15.49
N ASP A 52 -18.88 14.58 16.36
CA ASP A 52 -19.66 14.33 17.56
C ASP A 52 -20.94 15.17 17.46
N ILE A 53 -22.09 14.52 17.57
CA ILE A 53 -23.41 15.17 17.48
C ILE A 53 -23.57 16.23 18.58
N ASN A 54 -22.94 16.01 19.74
CA ASN A 54 -23.02 16.92 20.88
C ASN A 54 -21.94 18.01 20.85
N ASN A 55 -20.97 17.94 19.93
CA ASN A 55 -19.90 18.92 19.82
C ASN A 55 -19.61 19.25 18.34
N PRO A 56 -20.25 20.30 17.79
CA PRO A 56 -20.00 20.75 16.42
C PRO A 56 -18.54 21.11 16.15
N GLY A 57 -17.79 21.54 17.16
CA GLY A 57 -16.35 21.86 17.04
C GLY A 57 -15.44 20.64 16.89
N ALA A 58 -15.97 19.42 17.08
CA ALA A 58 -15.22 18.19 16.90
C ALA A 58 -15.16 17.70 15.44
N ILE A 59 -15.94 18.32 14.53
CA ILE A 59 -16.02 17.92 13.12
C ILE A 59 -14.68 18.13 12.44
N ARG A 60 -14.09 17.05 11.92
CA ARG A 60 -12.80 17.07 11.23
C ARG A 60 -12.65 15.89 10.27
N PHE A 61 -11.68 15.99 9.39
CA PHE A 61 -11.21 14.86 8.58
C PHE A 61 -10.05 14.13 9.27
N GLU A 62 -10.05 12.81 9.19
CA GLU A 62 -8.99 11.94 9.66
C GLU A 62 -8.36 11.22 8.48
N LEU A 63 -7.10 11.56 8.15
CA LEU A 63 -6.30 10.81 7.19
C LEU A 63 -5.64 9.62 7.91
N ARG A 64 -5.94 8.39 7.47
CA ARG A 64 -5.62 7.15 8.21
C ARG A 64 -4.39 6.39 7.74
N SER A 65 -3.80 6.80 6.62
CA SER A 65 -2.60 6.18 6.06
C SER A 65 -1.28 6.51 6.78
N PRO A 66 -1.10 7.66 7.47
CA PRO A 66 0.13 7.93 8.22
C PRO A 66 0.43 6.83 9.23
N ASN A 67 1.71 6.63 9.48
CA ASN A 67 2.25 5.65 10.43
C ASN A 67 3.37 6.29 11.27
N PRO A 68 3.91 5.62 12.30
CA PRO A 68 4.93 6.21 13.17
C PRO A 68 6.22 6.67 12.47
N TYR A 69 6.49 6.21 11.24
CA TYR A 69 7.63 6.66 10.44
C TYR A 69 7.32 7.83 9.49
N SER A 70 6.06 8.25 9.41
CA SER A 70 5.65 9.40 8.59
C SER A 70 6.15 10.70 9.25
N ASN A 71 6.78 11.57 8.47
CA ASN A 71 7.16 12.90 8.96
C ASN A 71 5.91 13.79 9.05
N ALA A 72 5.45 14.05 10.28
CA ALA A 72 4.24 14.81 10.53
C ALA A 72 4.24 16.20 9.86
N TYR A 73 5.38 16.91 9.84
CA TYR A 73 5.48 18.22 9.22
C TYR A 73 5.24 18.15 7.70
N LEU A 74 5.88 17.20 7.03
CA LEU A 74 5.72 17.03 5.58
C LEU A 74 4.32 16.53 5.23
N VAL A 75 3.76 15.61 6.02
CA VAL A 75 2.40 15.10 5.83
C VAL A 75 1.37 16.21 5.97
N ILE A 76 1.49 17.03 7.02
CA ILE A 76 0.60 18.15 7.26
C ILE A 76 0.71 19.17 6.12
N ALA A 77 1.93 19.58 5.76
CA ALA A 77 2.16 20.53 4.67
C ALA A 77 1.59 20.02 3.33
N ALA A 78 1.82 18.75 2.99
CA ALA A 78 1.29 18.15 1.76
C ALA A 78 -0.24 18.06 1.77
N SER A 79 -0.83 17.76 2.93
CA SER A 79 -2.29 17.71 3.12
C SER A 79 -2.91 19.09 2.95
N TYR A 80 -2.29 20.13 3.52
CA TYR A 80 -2.74 21.51 3.34
C TYR A 80 -2.71 21.93 1.87
N GLN A 81 -1.65 21.62 1.13
CA GLN A 81 -1.57 21.93 -0.30
C GLN A 81 -2.71 21.26 -1.09
N ALA A 82 -2.95 19.97 -0.85
CA ALA A 82 -4.03 19.25 -1.53
C ALA A 82 -5.42 19.79 -1.17
N MET A 83 -5.66 20.17 0.10
CA MET A 83 -6.92 20.78 0.52
C MET A 83 -7.13 22.16 -0.09
N LEU A 84 -6.09 23.01 -0.12
CA LEU A 84 -6.16 24.35 -0.70
C LEU A 84 -6.42 24.32 -2.20
N ASP A 85 -5.82 23.37 -2.92
CA ASP A 85 -6.09 23.17 -4.34
C ASP A 85 -7.55 22.81 -4.59
N GLY A 86 -8.10 21.85 -3.83
CA GLY A 86 -9.53 21.53 -3.89
C GLY A 86 -10.41 22.76 -3.62
N ILE A 87 -10.14 23.51 -2.56
CA ILE A 87 -10.90 24.72 -2.20
C ILE A 87 -10.85 25.77 -3.33
N ARG A 88 -9.68 25.99 -3.95
CA ARG A 88 -9.54 26.92 -5.07
C ARG A 88 -10.38 26.50 -6.27
N ASN A 89 -10.40 25.22 -6.61
CA ASN A 89 -11.21 24.70 -7.71
C ASN A 89 -12.71 24.85 -7.43
N VAL A 90 -13.14 24.59 -6.19
CA VAL A 90 -14.53 24.79 -5.74
C VAL A 90 -14.97 26.25 -5.90
N ILE A 91 -14.13 27.20 -5.45
CA ILE A 91 -14.42 28.64 -5.58
C ILE A 91 -14.43 29.06 -7.05
N ALA A 92 -13.45 28.62 -7.85
CA ALA A 92 -13.34 28.99 -9.26
C ALA A 92 -14.50 28.47 -10.11
N ALA A 93 -15.08 27.32 -9.74
CA ALA A 93 -16.24 26.73 -10.40
C ALA A 93 -17.58 27.12 -9.74
N GLU A 94 -17.57 27.99 -8.72
CA GLU A 94 -18.75 28.48 -8.01
C GLU A 94 -19.67 27.36 -7.47
N LEU A 95 -19.09 26.24 -7.03
CA LEU A 95 -19.85 25.06 -6.62
C LEU A 95 -20.57 25.29 -5.27
N SER A 96 -21.85 24.97 -5.22
CA SER A 96 -22.64 24.95 -3.97
C SER A 96 -22.36 23.70 -3.13
N CYS A 97 -22.82 23.68 -1.87
CA CYS A 97 -22.71 22.48 -1.03
C CYS A 97 -23.39 21.24 -1.65
N GLU A 98 -24.49 21.43 -2.36
CA GLU A 98 -25.21 20.35 -3.05
C GLU A 98 -24.40 19.82 -4.25
N ASP A 99 -23.71 20.71 -4.97
CA ASP A 99 -22.79 20.33 -6.04
C ASP A 99 -21.62 19.50 -5.51
N LEU A 100 -21.04 19.90 -4.37
CA LEU A 100 -19.96 19.17 -3.73
C LEU A 100 -20.39 17.78 -3.26
N GLU A 101 -21.58 17.66 -2.68
CA GLU A 101 -22.13 16.36 -2.25
C GLU A 101 -22.35 15.44 -3.46
N ARG A 102 -22.89 15.97 -4.55
CA ARG A 102 -23.06 15.23 -5.80
C ARG A 102 -21.71 14.82 -6.40
N GLU A 103 -20.74 15.73 -6.42
CA GLU A 103 -19.43 15.48 -6.99
C GLU A 103 -18.66 14.41 -6.21
N ILE A 104 -18.59 14.49 -4.87
CA ILE A 104 -17.91 13.45 -4.07
C ILE A 104 -18.62 12.09 -4.12
N SER A 105 -19.93 12.09 -4.43
CA SER A 105 -20.77 10.89 -4.53
C SER A 105 -20.92 10.35 -5.95
N LYS A 106 -20.22 10.94 -6.92
CA LYS A 106 -20.25 10.53 -8.32
C LYS A 106 -20.01 9.04 -8.50
N LYS A 107 -20.57 8.48 -9.58
CA LYS A 107 -20.36 7.10 -10.00
C LYS A 107 -19.29 6.97 -11.07
N TYR A 108 -18.72 5.78 -11.16
CA TYR A 108 -17.73 5.45 -12.17
C TYR A 108 -18.25 5.79 -13.57
N GLY A 109 -17.54 6.64 -14.30
CA GLY A 109 -17.88 7.06 -15.66
C GLY A 109 -18.69 8.36 -15.74
N GLU A 110 -19.15 8.91 -14.62
CA GLU A 110 -19.79 10.22 -14.59
C GLU A 110 -18.75 11.34 -14.72
N ASP A 111 -19.12 12.46 -15.32
CA ASP A 111 -18.27 13.64 -15.37
C ASP A 111 -18.32 14.42 -14.04
N SER A 112 -17.23 15.11 -13.71
CA SER A 112 -17.10 15.96 -12.52
C SER A 112 -16.11 17.08 -12.79
N VAL A 113 -16.17 18.15 -12.01
CA VAL A 113 -15.37 19.35 -12.24
C VAL A 113 -13.91 19.11 -11.86
N TYR A 114 -13.68 18.49 -10.70
CA TYR A 114 -12.36 18.27 -10.10
C TYR A 114 -11.98 16.79 -10.06
N LEU A 115 -12.93 15.89 -9.77
CA LEU A 115 -12.65 14.46 -9.62
C LEU A 115 -12.51 13.73 -10.97
N GLU A 116 -11.74 12.63 -11.00
CA GLU A 116 -11.52 11.86 -12.23
C GLU A 116 -12.79 11.12 -12.69
N LYS A 117 -13.03 11.06 -14.01
CA LYS A 117 -14.23 10.44 -14.62
C LYS A 117 -14.44 8.98 -14.22
N TYR A 118 -13.42 8.15 -14.37
CA TYR A 118 -13.49 6.69 -14.20
C TYR A 118 -13.04 6.26 -12.81
N ARG A 119 -13.57 6.93 -11.78
CA ARG A 119 -13.22 6.65 -10.38
C ARG A 119 -14.32 7.12 -9.43
N GLU A 120 -14.54 6.34 -8.38
CA GLU A 120 -15.39 6.70 -7.24
C GLU A 120 -14.53 7.09 -6.04
N TYR A 121 -15.04 8.00 -5.22
CA TYR A 121 -14.31 8.55 -4.08
C TYR A 121 -15.06 8.43 -2.76
N ARG A 122 -16.29 7.92 -2.76
CA ARG A 122 -17.13 7.75 -1.57
C ARG A 122 -17.69 6.33 -1.48
N SER A 123 -17.57 5.71 -0.31
CA SER A 123 -18.26 4.46 0.01
C SER A 123 -18.63 4.42 1.49
N GLU A 124 -19.89 4.15 1.79
CA GLU A 124 -20.37 3.99 3.17
C GLU A 124 -20.23 2.53 3.67
N GLU A 125 -19.97 1.59 2.76
CA GLU A 125 -19.75 0.16 3.04
C GLU A 125 -18.26 -0.12 3.26
N ASP A 126 -17.94 -1.15 4.04
CA ASP A 126 -16.53 -1.60 4.15
C ASP A 126 -16.04 -2.07 2.77
N VAL A 127 -15.02 -1.37 2.24
CA VAL A 127 -14.60 -1.62 0.86
C VAL A 127 -13.93 -2.98 0.67
N PHE A 128 -13.38 -3.58 1.73
CA PHE A 128 -12.70 -4.88 1.66
C PHE A 128 -13.66 -6.04 1.81
N GLU A 129 -14.76 -5.85 2.55
CA GLU A 129 -15.81 -6.87 2.68
C GLU A 129 -16.78 -6.84 1.49
N LYS A 130 -17.12 -5.65 1.00
CA LYS A 130 -18.15 -5.48 -0.03
C LYS A 130 -17.65 -5.80 -1.44
N TYR A 131 -16.39 -5.48 -1.73
CA TYR A 131 -15.86 -5.51 -3.10
C TYR A 131 -14.65 -6.45 -3.22
N THR A 132 -14.63 -7.18 -4.32
CA THR A 132 -13.45 -7.95 -4.74
C THR A 132 -12.25 -7.03 -5.02
N GLN A 133 -11.04 -7.59 -5.10
CA GLN A 133 -9.85 -6.81 -5.44
C GLN A 133 -9.96 -6.18 -6.84
N GLU A 134 -10.53 -6.88 -7.81
CA GLU A 134 -10.72 -6.37 -9.18
C GLU A 134 -11.69 -5.19 -9.20
N GLU A 135 -12.80 -5.30 -8.49
CA GLU A 135 -13.77 -4.20 -8.34
C GLU A 135 -13.15 -3.00 -7.63
N ARG A 136 -12.41 -3.20 -6.53
CA ARG A 136 -11.70 -2.11 -5.85
C ARG A 136 -10.69 -1.43 -6.76
N ASN A 137 -9.91 -2.19 -7.51
CA ASN A 137 -8.94 -1.64 -8.45
C ASN A 137 -9.63 -0.81 -9.55
N LYS A 138 -10.77 -1.29 -10.06
CA LYS A 138 -11.57 -0.58 -11.06
C LYS A 138 -12.19 0.70 -10.50
N LEU A 139 -12.84 0.62 -9.34
CA LEU A 139 -13.61 1.73 -8.78
C LEU A 139 -12.72 2.78 -8.11
N TYR A 140 -11.68 2.35 -7.40
CA TYR A 140 -10.90 3.21 -6.50
C TYR A 140 -9.44 3.36 -6.92
N GLY A 141 -9.03 2.71 -8.02
CA GLY A 141 -7.66 2.68 -8.49
C GLY A 141 -6.79 1.65 -7.78
N ILE A 142 -5.60 1.42 -8.35
CA ILE A 142 -4.62 0.46 -7.82
C ILE A 142 -3.71 1.21 -6.83
N ALA A 143 -3.66 0.72 -5.59
CA ALA A 143 -2.74 1.22 -4.59
C ALA A 143 -1.31 0.68 -4.85
N PRO A 144 -0.26 1.49 -4.64
CA PRO A 144 1.10 1.00 -4.73
C PRO A 144 1.36 -0.07 -3.66
N ALA A 145 2.08 -1.13 -4.02
CA ALA A 145 2.42 -2.25 -3.15
C ALA A 145 3.87 -2.19 -2.64
N THR A 146 4.71 -1.32 -3.20
CA THR A 146 6.10 -1.12 -2.77
C THR A 146 6.44 0.36 -2.63
N VAL A 147 7.56 0.64 -1.95
CA VAL A 147 8.10 2.00 -1.85
C VAL A 147 8.46 2.56 -3.23
N TRP A 148 9.01 1.73 -4.12
CA TRP A 148 9.33 2.13 -5.49
C TRP A 148 8.08 2.54 -6.28
N GLU A 149 7.05 1.70 -6.29
CA GLU A 149 5.79 2.02 -6.96
C GLU A 149 5.19 3.31 -6.44
N ASN A 150 5.22 3.51 -5.13
CA ASN A 150 4.72 4.74 -4.53
C ASN A 150 5.53 5.96 -4.98
N LEU A 151 6.87 5.91 -4.90
CA LEU A 151 7.73 7.00 -5.35
C LEU A 151 7.55 7.35 -6.82
N SER A 152 7.25 6.36 -7.68
CA SER A 152 6.94 6.59 -9.09
C SER A 152 5.71 7.49 -9.29
N GLY A 153 4.81 7.54 -8.31
CA GLY A 153 3.65 8.44 -8.26
C GLY A 153 4.00 9.92 -8.38
N PHE A 154 5.18 10.34 -7.91
CA PHE A 154 5.63 11.72 -8.13
C PHE A 154 5.95 12.02 -9.60
N SER A 155 6.44 11.04 -10.35
CA SER A 155 6.82 11.22 -11.75
C SER A 155 5.64 11.00 -12.70
N SER A 156 4.72 10.08 -12.38
CA SER A 156 3.54 9.80 -13.18
C SER A 156 2.43 10.86 -13.05
N CYS A 157 2.48 11.69 -12.01
CA CYS A 157 1.50 12.73 -11.71
C CYS A 157 2.13 14.13 -11.71
N GLU A 158 2.99 14.45 -12.69
CA GLU A 158 3.74 15.72 -12.74
C GLU A 158 2.83 16.96 -12.73
N SER A 159 1.68 16.91 -13.42
CA SER A 159 0.68 17.99 -13.39
C SER A 159 0.13 18.22 -11.98
N LYS A 160 -0.20 17.14 -11.25
CA LYS A 160 -0.66 17.22 -9.87
C LYS A 160 0.48 17.61 -8.92
N GLN A 161 1.74 17.32 -9.24
CA GLN A 161 2.89 17.69 -8.39
C GLN A 161 3.01 19.20 -8.21
N GLN A 162 2.54 19.99 -9.18
CA GLN A 162 2.49 21.46 -9.08
C GLN A 162 1.67 21.95 -7.88
N VAL A 163 0.65 21.18 -7.46
CA VAL A 163 -0.13 21.47 -6.25
C VAL A 163 0.76 21.54 -5.02
N LEU A 164 1.69 20.59 -4.86
CA LEU A 164 2.62 20.61 -3.72
C LEU A 164 3.58 21.81 -3.79
N LYS A 165 3.97 22.20 -5.00
CA LYS A 165 4.95 23.26 -5.24
C LYS A 165 4.38 24.67 -5.06
N ALA A 166 3.05 24.82 -5.01
CA ALA A 166 2.41 26.13 -4.94
C ALA A 166 2.94 26.97 -3.75
N GLY A 167 3.40 28.19 -4.03
CA GLY A 167 3.98 29.07 -3.00
C GLY A 167 5.29 28.56 -2.41
N ASP A 168 6.07 27.78 -3.17
CA ASP A 168 7.40 27.26 -2.82
C ASP A 168 7.45 26.38 -1.55
N VAL A 169 6.30 25.84 -1.13
CA VAL A 169 6.22 24.98 0.08
C VAL A 169 7.00 23.68 -0.13
N PHE A 170 6.83 23.02 -1.27
CA PHE A 170 7.66 21.90 -1.69
C PHE A 170 8.48 22.31 -2.91
N THR A 171 9.75 22.66 -2.69
CA THR A 171 10.66 22.95 -3.81
C THR A 171 11.06 21.68 -4.55
N ASP A 172 11.46 21.81 -5.82
CA ASP A 172 12.06 20.71 -6.59
C ASP A 172 13.22 20.04 -5.86
N LYS A 173 14.08 20.84 -5.24
CA LYS A 173 15.21 20.35 -4.45
C LYS A 173 14.76 19.46 -3.29
N LEU A 174 13.71 19.87 -2.58
CA LEU A 174 13.17 19.11 -1.45
C LEU A 174 12.55 17.80 -1.93
N ILE A 175 11.74 17.83 -2.99
CA ILE A 175 11.10 16.62 -3.53
C ILE A 175 12.17 15.65 -4.05
N ASN A 176 13.15 16.13 -4.79
CA ASN A 176 14.22 15.29 -5.33
C ASN A 176 15.10 14.69 -4.23
N SER A 177 15.48 15.49 -3.22
CA SER A 177 16.22 14.99 -2.06
C SER A 177 15.43 13.92 -1.29
N PHE A 178 14.12 14.13 -1.10
CA PHE A 178 13.26 13.14 -0.47
C PHE A 178 13.19 11.84 -1.29
N LYS A 179 12.99 11.93 -2.61
CA LYS A 179 13.00 10.77 -3.52
C LYS A 179 14.30 9.98 -3.39
N GLU A 180 15.45 10.65 -3.48
CA GLU A 180 16.76 10.01 -3.39
C GLU A 180 16.97 9.30 -2.05
N SER A 181 16.69 9.98 -0.94
CA SER A 181 16.84 9.41 0.39
C SER A 181 15.94 8.18 0.62
N THR A 182 14.69 8.26 0.17
CA THR A 182 13.70 7.19 0.31
C THR A 182 14.08 6.00 -0.57
N MET A 183 14.54 6.27 -1.80
CA MET A 183 15.06 5.26 -2.70
C MET A 183 16.23 4.51 -2.08
N GLN A 184 17.21 5.24 -1.53
CA GLN A 184 18.39 4.65 -0.91
C GLN A 184 18.01 3.79 0.29
N LYS A 185 17.10 4.28 1.14
CA LYS A 185 16.58 3.50 2.27
C LYS A 185 15.90 2.22 1.82
N TRP A 186 15.01 2.28 0.82
CA TRP A 186 14.34 1.10 0.29
C TRP A 186 15.32 0.06 -0.25
N LYS A 187 16.31 0.48 -1.05
CA LYS A 187 17.36 -0.41 -1.60
C LYS A 187 18.13 -1.13 -0.49
N ASN A 188 18.56 -0.37 0.52
CA ASN A 188 19.33 -0.88 1.64
C ASN A 188 18.51 -1.84 2.52
N GLU A 189 17.26 -1.48 2.83
CA GLU A 189 16.37 -2.34 3.61
C GLU A 189 16.04 -3.63 2.86
N LEU A 190 15.71 -3.53 1.57
CA LEU A 190 15.31 -4.69 0.77
C LEU A 190 16.45 -5.72 0.68
N THR A 191 17.65 -5.27 0.35
CA THR A 191 18.80 -6.15 0.12
C THR A 191 19.54 -6.55 1.39
N GLY A 192 19.68 -5.62 2.34
CA GLY A 192 20.48 -5.78 3.55
C GLY A 192 19.71 -6.36 4.75
N ARG A 193 18.41 -6.07 4.86
CA ARG A 193 17.57 -6.56 5.97
C ARG A 193 16.55 -7.58 5.50
N ILE A 194 15.60 -7.20 4.66
CA ILE A 194 14.41 -8.03 4.33
C ILE A 194 14.81 -9.36 3.68
N VAL A 195 15.65 -9.32 2.63
CA VAL A 195 16.13 -10.55 1.98
C VAL A 195 16.98 -11.38 2.95
N HIS A 196 17.81 -10.74 3.77
CA HIS A 196 18.64 -11.43 4.76
C HIS A 196 17.78 -12.15 5.82
N ASP A 197 16.84 -11.45 6.44
CA ASP A 197 15.95 -11.98 7.47
C ASP A 197 15.10 -13.15 6.93
N ASN A 198 14.61 -13.03 5.69
CA ASN A 198 13.89 -14.13 5.04
C ASN A 198 14.80 -15.34 4.80
N ILE A 199 16.06 -15.16 4.40
CA ILE A 199 17.03 -16.26 4.30
C ILE A 199 17.23 -16.92 5.66
N MET A 200 17.43 -16.13 6.72
CA MET A 200 17.65 -16.66 8.08
C MET A 200 16.44 -17.44 8.57
N LEU A 201 15.23 -16.95 8.31
CA LEU A 201 14.00 -17.68 8.62
C LEU A 201 13.89 -18.99 7.83
N LEU A 202 14.10 -18.97 6.51
CA LEU A 202 13.97 -20.19 5.70
C LEU A 202 14.97 -21.28 6.11
N LYS A 203 16.12 -20.90 6.68
CA LYS A 203 17.08 -21.85 7.24
C LYS A 203 16.55 -22.57 8.50
N THR A 204 15.61 -21.99 9.24
CA THR A 204 14.98 -22.66 10.38
C THR A 204 13.94 -23.70 9.97
N PHE A 205 13.50 -23.68 8.70
CA PHE A 205 12.53 -24.65 8.18
C PHE A 205 13.26 -25.95 7.86
N VAL A 206 13.08 -26.96 8.71
CA VAL A 206 13.75 -28.27 8.65
C VAL A 206 12.73 -29.39 8.54
N LYS A 207 13.15 -30.53 7.98
CA LYS A 207 12.30 -31.72 7.90
C LYS A 207 12.07 -32.24 9.32
N LEU A 208 10.83 -32.53 9.68
CA LEU A 208 10.45 -32.97 11.02
C LEU A 208 10.01 -34.44 11.08
N HIS A 209 9.58 -35.04 9.97
CA HIS A 209 9.23 -36.47 9.92
C HIS A 209 10.44 -37.32 9.48
N ASN A 210 10.52 -38.53 10.01
CA ASN A 210 11.47 -39.57 9.57
C ASN A 210 10.74 -40.74 8.90
N GLU A 211 11.47 -41.53 8.12
CA GLU A 211 10.97 -42.77 7.48
C GLU A 211 10.60 -43.87 8.50
N GLN A 212 11.00 -43.70 9.76
CA GLN A 212 10.74 -44.61 10.87
C GLN A 212 9.55 -44.17 11.73
N ASP A 213 9.14 -42.92 11.62
CA ASP A 213 7.95 -42.40 12.29
C ASP A 213 6.70 -42.78 11.49
N HIS A 214 5.49 -42.62 12.05
CA HIS A 214 4.22 -42.80 11.33
C HIS A 214 3.99 -41.69 10.26
N SER A 215 5.01 -41.36 9.48
CA SER A 215 4.95 -40.35 8.43
C SER A 215 3.95 -40.76 7.36
N THR A 216 3.02 -39.88 7.07
CA THR A 216 2.04 -40.06 6.01
C THR A 216 2.57 -39.54 4.68
N ASP A 217 2.01 -40.00 3.57
CA ASP A 217 2.31 -39.46 2.24
C ASP A 217 2.09 -37.93 2.18
N LEU A 218 1.12 -37.42 2.96
CA LEU A 218 0.85 -36.00 3.07
C LEU A 218 2.04 -35.22 3.66
N ASP A 219 2.74 -35.78 4.65
CA ASP A 219 3.92 -35.15 5.25
C ASP A 219 5.07 -35.04 4.25
N VAL A 220 5.27 -36.08 3.45
CA VAL A 220 6.27 -36.10 2.36
C VAL A 220 5.94 -35.02 1.33
N VAL A 221 4.70 -35.01 0.83
CA VAL A 221 4.23 -34.04 -0.18
C VAL A 221 4.34 -32.60 0.33
N ASN A 222 3.96 -32.33 1.58
CA ASN A 222 4.06 -30.99 2.15
C ASN A 222 5.51 -30.55 2.28
N TRP A 223 6.41 -31.44 2.71
CA TRP A 223 7.84 -31.14 2.78
C TRP A 223 8.46 -30.88 1.41
N GLU A 224 8.09 -31.64 0.38
CA GLU A 224 8.56 -31.41 -0.99
C GLU A 224 8.13 -30.06 -1.54
N LYS A 225 6.88 -29.64 -1.28
CA LYS A 225 6.39 -28.29 -1.60
C LYS A 225 7.21 -27.21 -0.88
N ILE A 226 7.54 -27.40 0.41
CA ILE A 226 8.42 -26.48 1.16
C ILE A 226 9.81 -26.40 0.50
N ILE A 227 10.41 -27.54 0.13
CA ILE A 227 11.70 -27.56 -0.55
C ILE A 227 11.65 -26.86 -1.91
N TYR A 228 10.57 -27.04 -2.68
CA TYR A 228 10.36 -26.34 -3.94
C TYR A 228 10.33 -24.81 -3.73
N LEU A 229 9.55 -24.31 -2.77
CA LEU A 229 9.47 -22.89 -2.46
C LEU A 229 10.80 -22.34 -1.93
N LYS A 230 11.49 -23.06 -1.03
CA LYS A 230 12.85 -22.71 -0.59
C LYS A 230 13.80 -22.59 -1.78
N THR A 231 13.78 -23.56 -2.70
CA THR A 231 14.64 -23.54 -3.87
C THR A 231 14.37 -22.30 -4.74
N LYS A 232 13.10 -22.00 -5.01
CA LYS A 232 12.69 -20.83 -5.80
C LYS A 232 13.10 -19.51 -5.14
N LEU A 233 13.03 -19.43 -3.80
CA LEU A 233 13.35 -18.23 -3.04
C LEU A 233 14.86 -18.00 -2.89
N MET A 234 15.62 -19.03 -2.49
CA MET A 234 16.99 -18.87 -1.97
C MET A 234 18.08 -19.72 -2.61
N LYS A 235 17.78 -20.57 -3.60
CA LYS A 235 18.78 -21.46 -4.23
C LYS A 235 18.92 -21.23 -5.72
N ASP A 236 20.11 -20.81 -6.13
CA ASP A 236 20.47 -20.72 -7.54
C ASP A 236 20.79 -22.11 -8.12
N SER A 237 20.60 -22.25 -9.43
CA SER A 237 21.16 -23.32 -10.25
C SER A 237 22.08 -22.72 -11.32
N MET A 238 22.74 -23.59 -12.11
CA MET A 238 23.56 -23.17 -13.25
C MET A 238 22.77 -22.36 -14.28
N SER A 239 21.47 -22.65 -14.44
CA SER A 239 20.61 -22.05 -15.46
C SER A 239 19.59 -21.06 -14.93
N LYS A 240 19.34 -21.02 -13.61
CA LYS A 240 18.27 -20.22 -13.02
C LYS A 240 18.68 -19.58 -11.71
N LYS A 241 18.45 -18.28 -11.60
CA LYS A 241 18.61 -17.51 -10.37
C LYS A 241 17.35 -17.58 -9.51
N CYS A 242 17.53 -17.70 -8.19
CA CYS A 242 16.44 -17.59 -7.23
C CYS A 242 15.96 -16.15 -7.09
N ILE A 243 14.80 -15.95 -6.45
CA ILE A 243 14.19 -14.62 -6.30
C ILE A 243 15.12 -13.69 -5.52
N PHE A 244 15.74 -14.14 -4.43
CA PHE A 244 16.64 -13.29 -3.63
C PHE A 244 17.86 -12.81 -4.42
N THR A 245 18.47 -13.66 -5.23
CA THR A 245 19.57 -13.25 -6.12
C THR A 245 19.09 -12.26 -7.15
N LYS A 246 17.94 -12.52 -7.80
CA LYS A 246 17.36 -11.61 -8.79
C LYS A 246 17.06 -10.23 -8.23
N ILE A 247 16.52 -10.12 -7.00
CA ILE A 247 16.29 -8.83 -6.34
C ILE A 247 17.61 -8.07 -6.18
N LYS A 248 18.66 -8.71 -5.67
CA LYS A 248 19.96 -8.07 -5.48
C LYS A 248 20.58 -7.60 -6.80
N THR A 249 20.45 -8.41 -7.85
CA THR A 249 20.91 -8.06 -9.20
C THR A 249 20.13 -6.87 -9.75
N ALA A 250 18.80 -6.90 -9.73
CA ALA A 250 17.96 -5.79 -10.21
C ALA A 250 18.27 -4.46 -9.51
N ILE A 251 18.44 -4.48 -8.18
CA ILE A 251 18.83 -3.30 -7.41
C ILE A 251 20.23 -2.79 -7.79
N LYS A 252 21.19 -3.69 -8.04
CA LYS A 252 22.54 -3.34 -8.46
C LYS A 252 22.57 -2.72 -9.86
N ASP A 253 21.77 -3.27 -10.77
CA ASP A 253 21.72 -2.87 -12.18
C ASP A 253 20.84 -1.63 -12.40
N GLY A 254 20.14 -1.16 -11.36
CA GLY A 254 19.26 0.01 -11.41
C GLY A 254 17.87 -0.28 -11.99
N ASP A 255 17.53 -1.54 -12.21
CA ASP A 255 16.21 -1.99 -12.68
C ASP A 255 15.25 -2.09 -11.48
N TYR A 256 14.76 -0.93 -11.05
CA TYR A 256 13.91 -0.83 -9.87
C TYR A 256 12.48 -1.33 -10.09
N ASP A 257 11.98 -1.29 -11.32
CA ASP A 257 10.69 -1.89 -11.69
C ASP A 257 10.75 -3.41 -11.50
N ALA A 258 11.78 -4.08 -12.06
CA ALA A 258 11.97 -5.51 -11.84
C ALA A 258 12.19 -5.84 -10.36
N ALA A 259 12.96 -5.03 -9.63
CA ALA A 259 13.16 -5.23 -8.20
C ALA A 259 11.86 -5.14 -7.39
N SER A 260 10.97 -4.19 -7.73
CA SER A 260 9.65 -4.03 -7.13
C SER A 260 8.77 -5.26 -7.40
N GLU A 261 8.70 -5.73 -8.65
CA GLU A 261 7.94 -6.93 -9.01
C GLU A 261 8.45 -8.18 -8.29
N LEU A 262 9.77 -8.34 -8.22
CA LEU A 262 10.38 -9.45 -7.51
C LEU A 262 10.15 -9.37 -6.00
N GLN A 263 10.11 -8.16 -5.42
CA GLN A 263 9.74 -7.96 -4.01
C GLN A 263 8.31 -8.43 -3.73
N LYS A 264 7.35 -8.13 -4.62
CA LYS A 264 5.97 -8.62 -4.49
C LYS A 264 5.89 -10.15 -4.56
N GLN A 265 6.54 -10.75 -5.57
CA GLN A 265 6.60 -12.21 -5.72
C GLN A 265 7.29 -12.89 -4.54
N MET A 266 8.34 -12.27 -3.99
CA MET A 266 9.01 -12.73 -2.77
C MET A 266 8.03 -12.75 -1.59
N ASN A 267 7.32 -11.65 -1.35
CA ASN A 267 6.40 -11.52 -0.22
C ASN A 267 5.27 -12.56 -0.30
N GLU A 268 4.67 -12.75 -1.47
CA GLU A 268 3.64 -13.78 -1.71
C GLU A 268 4.15 -15.18 -1.34
N LYS A 269 5.34 -15.55 -1.82
CA LYS A 269 5.92 -16.87 -1.59
C LYS A 269 6.39 -17.08 -0.16
N MET A 270 6.84 -16.01 0.50
CA MET A 270 7.17 -16.05 1.92
C MET A 270 5.90 -16.26 2.76
N THR A 271 4.75 -15.71 2.38
CA THR A 271 3.47 -15.98 3.05
C THR A 271 3.06 -17.45 2.84
N GLU A 272 3.08 -17.91 1.59
CA GLU A 272 2.74 -19.29 1.20
C GLU A 272 3.57 -20.32 1.98
N ILE A 273 4.90 -20.17 1.98
CA ILE A 273 5.77 -21.15 2.63
C ILE A 273 5.66 -21.15 4.16
N ARG A 274 5.35 -19.99 4.78
CA ARG A 274 5.12 -19.90 6.23
C ARG A 274 3.86 -20.66 6.63
N ALA A 275 2.76 -20.46 5.91
CA ALA A 275 1.51 -21.17 6.16
C ALA A 275 1.71 -22.68 6.01
N LEU A 276 2.33 -23.10 4.90
CA LEU A 276 2.61 -24.51 4.61
C LEU A 276 3.51 -25.16 5.68
N TYR A 277 4.53 -24.45 6.18
CA TYR A 277 5.41 -24.98 7.22
C TYR A 277 4.70 -25.11 8.58
N ILE A 278 3.78 -24.20 8.91
CA ILE A 278 2.95 -24.31 10.11
C ILE A 278 2.03 -25.53 10.02
N GLU A 279 1.33 -25.71 8.89
CA GLU A 279 0.47 -26.87 8.66
C GLU A 279 1.25 -28.18 8.74
N TYR A 280 2.41 -28.25 8.07
CA TYR A 280 3.32 -29.39 8.13
C TYR A 280 3.75 -29.70 9.57
N LYS A 281 4.14 -28.68 10.34
CA LYS A 281 4.56 -28.87 11.73
C LYS A 281 3.41 -29.35 12.63
N ASN A 282 2.20 -28.85 12.42
CA ASN A 282 1.03 -29.23 13.23
C ASN A 282 0.51 -30.64 12.91
N ASN A 283 0.78 -31.15 11.70
CA ASN A 283 0.37 -32.51 11.30
C ASN A 283 1.27 -33.59 11.90
N ILE A 284 2.50 -33.24 12.30
CA ILE A 284 3.49 -34.18 12.84
C ILE A 284 3.32 -34.28 14.37
N PHE A 285 3.22 -35.51 14.88
CA PHE A 285 3.08 -35.84 16.31
C PHE A 285 4.05 -36.95 16.73
#